data_AF-T0YX28-F1
#
_entry.id   AF-T0YX28-F1
#
_cell.length_a   1.000
_cell.length_b   1.000
_cell.length_c   1.000
_cell.angle_alpha   90.00
_cell.angle_beta   90.00
_cell.angle_gamma   90.00
#
_symmetry.space_group_name_H-M   'P 1'
#
loop_
_entity.id
_entity.type
_entity.pdbx_description
1 polymer ?
#
loop_
_entity_poly.entity_id
_entity_poly.type
_entity_poly.pdbx_seq_one_letter_code
_entity_poly.pdbx_strand_id
1 'polypeptide(L)'
;MTTVRTAISRTVIDVNRDPSGASLYPGQATTALCPTETFDGEALYRQGEAPQEAEIAERRAQFFEPYHAALAQEVERLRARCGRVVLYEAHSIRSRVPRLFCGEL
;
A
#
# COMPACT_ATOMS: atom_id res chain seq x y z
N MET A 1 -12.21 -18.38 7.70
CA MET A 1 -11.82 -17.04 7.24
C MET A 1 -10.31 -16.93 7.38
N THR A 2 -9.59 -16.57 6.32
CA THR A 2 -8.15 -16.27 6.36
C THR A 2 -7.98 -14.75 6.49
N THR A 3 -7.03 -14.28 7.29
CA THR A 3 -6.64 -12.86 7.32
C THR A 3 -5.17 -12.74 7.01
N VAL A 4 -4.82 -11.89 6.04
CA VAL A 4 -3.44 -11.49 5.73
C VAL A 4 -3.32 -10.01 6.10
N ARG A 5 -2.29 -9.64 6.84
CA ARG A 5 -2.02 -8.25 7.26
C ARG A 5 -0.53 -7.97 7.24
N THR A 6 -0.16 -6.72 7.00
CA THR A 6 1.19 -6.22 7.29
C THR A 6 1.27 -5.74 8.75
N ALA A 7 2.41 -5.96 9.40
CA ALA A 7 2.73 -5.36 10.69
C ALA A 7 3.52 -4.04 10.55
N ILE A 8 3.90 -3.70 9.32
CA ILE A 8 4.71 -2.53 9.00
C ILE A 8 3.80 -1.36 8.65
N SER A 9 4.19 -0.15 9.10
CA SER A 9 3.49 1.08 8.75
C SER A 9 3.51 1.31 7.24
N ARG A 10 2.39 1.79 6.69
CA ARG A 10 2.30 2.24 5.29
C ARG A 10 3.30 3.34 4.92
N THR A 11 3.79 4.08 5.92
CA THR A 11 4.80 5.14 5.71
C THR A 11 6.19 4.57 5.44
N VAL A 12 6.44 3.30 5.78
CA VAL A 12 7.66 2.58 5.37
C VAL A 12 7.50 2.12 3.92
N ILE A 13 6.42 1.40 3.63
CA ILE A 13 6.03 0.97 2.29
C ILE A 13 4.52 0.68 2.26
N ASP A 14 3.81 1.21 1.26
CA ASP A 14 2.38 1.03 1.07
C ASP A 14 2.13 -0.20 0.18
N VAL A 15 1.77 -1.32 0.80
CA VAL A 15 1.53 -2.60 0.09
C VAL A 15 0.32 -2.56 -0.86
N ASN A 16 -0.50 -1.50 -0.82
CA ASN A 16 -1.65 -1.29 -1.71
C ASN A 16 -1.32 -0.36 -2.89
N ARG A 17 -0.02 -0.10 -3.16
CA ARG A 17 0.43 0.67 -4.32
C ARG A 17 1.02 -0.23 -5.40
N ASP A 18 0.83 0.19 -6.65
CA ASP A 18 1.49 -0.44 -7.78
C ASP A 18 3.02 -0.26 -7.65
N PRO A 19 3.80 -1.34 -7.64
CA PRO A 19 5.25 -1.25 -7.46
C PRO A 19 5.98 -0.65 -8.68
N SER A 20 5.30 -0.44 -9.81
CA SER A 20 5.81 0.33 -10.95
C SER A 20 5.72 1.85 -10.74
N GLY A 21 4.99 2.31 -9.72
CA GLY A 21 4.73 3.72 -9.48
C GLY A 21 3.60 4.31 -10.33
N ALA A 22 2.88 3.48 -11.11
CA ALA A 22 1.71 3.91 -11.84
C ALA A 22 0.63 4.48 -10.88
N SER A 23 0.09 5.64 -11.24
CA SER A 23 -1.05 6.20 -10.52
C SER A 23 -2.29 5.34 -10.71
N LEU A 24 -2.95 4.97 -9.62
CA LEU A 24 -4.24 4.27 -9.65
C LEU A 24 -5.38 5.18 -10.16
N TYR A 25 -5.21 6.51 -10.09
CA TYR A 25 -6.23 7.49 -10.45
C TYR A 25 -5.60 8.64 -11.26
N PRO A 26 -5.74 8.61 -12.60
CA PRO A 26 -5.27 9.71 -13.45
C PRO A 26 -5.88 11.05 -13.03
N GLY A 27 -5.03 12.05 -12.76
CA GLY A 27 -5.47 13.39 -12.34
C GLY A 27 -5.69 13.61 -10.84
N GLN A 28 -5.48 12.59 -10.00
CA GLN A 28 -5.46 12.75 -8.54
C GLN A 28 -4.03 12.69 -7.98
N ALA A 29 -3.78 13.41 -6.89
CA ALA A 29 -2.55 13.26 -6.13
C ALA A 29 -2.44 11.82 -5.62
N THR A 30 -1.34 11.13 -5.95
CA THR A 30 -1.07 9.78 -5.45
C THR A 30 0.05 9.80 -4.43
N THR A 31 -0.06 8.89 -3.46
CA THR A 31 1.08 8.56 -2.60
C THR A 31 1.98 7.56 -3.32
N ALA A 32 3.29 7.74 -3.19
CA ALA A 32 4.28 6.82 -3.72
C ALA A 32 4.27 5.47 -2.97
N LEU A 33 4.92 4.45 -3.56
CA LEU A 33 5.13 3.14 -2.95
C LEU A 33 5.81 3.24 -1.58
N CYS A 34 6.83 4.09 -1.46
CA CYS A 34 7.41 4.51 -0.19
C CYS A 34 7.06 5.99 0.01
N PRO A 35 6.02 6.31 0.80
CA PRO A 35 5.54 7.69 0.95
C PRO A 35 6.63 8.60 1.52
N THR A 36 6.83 9.78 0.93
CA THR A 36 7.73 10.84 1.43
C THR A 36 6.99 11.95 2.16
N GLU A 37 5.67 11.96 2.06
CA GLU A 37 4.78 12.96 2.65
C GLU A 37 3.58 12.26 3.32
N THR A 38 3.00 12.91 4.33
CA THR A 38 1.70 12.54 4.89
C THR A 38 0.59 12.81 3.88
N PHE A 39 -0.63 12.36 4.18
CA PHE A 39 -1.80 12.69 3.38
C PHE A 39 -2.14 14.19 3.33
N ASP A 40 -1.67 14.96 4.30
CA ASP A 40 -1.83 16.42 4.32
C ASP A 40 -0.68 17.13 3.58
N GLY A 41 0.37 16.39 3.20
CA GLY A 41 1.55 16.92 2.49
C GLY A 41 2.70 17.38 3.34
N GLU A 42 2.68 17.04 4.61
CA GLU A 42 3.82 17.28 5.49
C GLU A 42 4.92 16.26 5.20
N ALA A 43 6.17 16.71 5.12
CA ALA A 43 7.30 15.83 4.85
C ALA A 43 7.51 14.81 5.99
N LEU A 44 7.71 13.54 5.62
CA LEU A 44 8.01 12.46 6.56
C LEU A 44 9.51 12.34 6.87
N TYR A 45 10.36 12.88 6.00
CA TYR A 45 11.82 12.78 6.08
C TYR A 45 12.45 14.17 6.16
N ARG A 46 13.65 14.26 6.76
CA ARG A 46 14.44 15.49 6.64
C ARG A 46 14.93 15.66 5.21
N GLN A 47 15.35 16.88 4.89
CA GLN A 47 15.92 17.18 3.59
C GLN A 47 17.09 16.24 3.28
N GLY A 48 17.01 15.54 2.14
CA GLY A 48 18.02 14.58 1.70
C GLY A 48 17.94 13.19 2.33
N GLU A 49 17.01 12.94 3.27
CA GLU A 49 16.85 11.64 3.95
C GLU A 49 15.70 10.78 3.40
N ALA A 50 15.08 11.19 2.29
CA ALA A 50 14.06 10.39 1.63
C ALA A 50 14.65 9.07 1.09
N PRO A 51 13.87 7.97 1.11
CA PRO A 51 14.32 6.67 0.63
C PRO A 51 14.73 6.76 -0.85
N GLN A 52 15.94 6.29 -1.13
CA GLN A 52 16.49 6.20 -2.49
C GLN A 52 16.14 4.85 -3.12
N GLU A 53 16.41 4.70 -4.42
CA GLU A 53 16.03 3.50 -5.19
C GLU A 53 16.50 2.18 -4.52
N ALA A 54 17.73 2.15 -3.99
CA ALA A 54 18.26 0.97 -3.33
C ALA A 54 17.48 0.59 -2.05
N GLU A 55 17.12 1.58 -1.23
CA GLU A 55 16.30 1.41 -0.03
C GLU A 55 14.87 1.01 -0.38
N ILE A 56 14.30 1.58 -1.45
CA ILE A 56 12.97 1.20 -1.96
C ILE A 56 12.98 -0.26 -2.41
N ALA A 57 14.02 -0.69 -3.14
CA ALA A 57 14.18 -2.08 -3.57
C ALA A 57 14.31 -3.05 -2.38
N GLU A 58 15.06 -2.66 -1.34
CA GLU A 58 15.17 -3.47 -0.12
C GLU A 58 13.82 -3.61 0.61
N ARG A 59 13.09 -2.51 0.81
CA ARG A 59 11.75 -2.54 1.43
C ARG A 59 10.77 -3.38 0.61
N ARG A 60 10.86 -3.34 -0.72
CA ARG A 60 10.03 -4.18 -1.59
C ARG A 60 10.31 -5.67 -1.34
N ALA A 61 11.57 -6.07 -1.38
CA ALA A 61 11.97 -7.46 -1.15
C ALA A 61 11.61 -7.94 0.27
N GLN A 62 11.74 -7.08 1.28
CA GLN A 62 11.49 -7.46 2.67
C GLN A 62 10.01 -7.49 3.07
N PHE A 63 9.19 -6.58 2.52
CA PHE A 63 7.83 -6.37 3.01
C PHE A 63 6.75 -6.50 1.94
N PHE A 64 6.99 -5.95 0.74
CA PHE A 64 5.98 -5.93 -0.31
C PHE A 64 5.80 -7.30 -0.95
N GLU A 65 6.89 -7.90 -1.43
CA GLU A 65 6.86 -9.18 -2.13
C GLU A 65 6.36 -10.31 -1.22
N PRO A 66 6.80 -10.43 0.06
CA PRO A 66 6.28 -11.47 0.95
C PRO A 66 4.79 -11.30 1.28
N TYR A 67 4.31 -10.07 1.42
CA TYR A 67 2.88 -9.80 1.65
C TYR A 67 2.03 -10.30 0.47
N HIS A 68 2.42 -9.93 -0.76
CA HIS A 68 1.68 -10.33 -1.96
C HIS A 68 1.83 -11.82 -2.27
N ALA A 69 2.98 -12.43 -1.97
CA ALA A 69 3.16 -13.87 -2.07
C ALA A 69 2.23 -14.62 -1.09
N ALA A 70 2.12 -14.18 0.16
CA ALA A 70 1.21 -14.78 1.14
C ALA A 70 -0.26 -14.64 0.72
N LEU A 71 -0.65 -13.48 0.19
CA LEU A 71 -2.00 -13.25 -0.32
C LEU A 71 -2.32 -14.18 -1.50
N ALA A 72 -1.41 -14.29 -2.48
CA ALA A 72 -1.58 -15.16 -3.64
C ALA A 72 -1.70 -16.63 -3.22
N GLN A 73 -0.82 -17.11 -2.35
CA GLN A 73 -0.85 -18.48 -1.83
C GLN A 73 -2.19 -18.80 -1.14
N GLU A 74 -2.70 -17.88 -0.32
CA GLU A 74 -3.98 -18.09 0.37
C GLU A 74 -5.17 -18.09 -0.59
N VAL A 75 -5.16 -17.23 -1.61
CA VAL A 75 -6.18 -17.23 -2.67
C VAL A 75 -6.14 -18.55 -3.43
N GLU A 76 -4.98 -19.02 -3.87
CA GLU A 76 -4.83 -20.29 -4.58
C GLU A 76 -5.30 -21.47 -3.73
N ARG A 77 -4.85 -21.53 -2.47
CA ARG A 77 -5.23 -22.59 -1.51
C ARG A 77 -6.74 -22.64 -1.28
N LEU A 78 -7.41 -21.48 -1.19
CA LEU A 78 -8.85 -21.41 -0.99
C LEU A 78 -9.63 -21.71 -2.28
N ARG A 79 -9.15 -21.25 -3.44
CA ARG A 79 -9.77 -21.57 -4.74
C ARG A 79 -9.74 -23.07 -5.01
N ALA A 80 -8.61 -23.75 -4.74
CA ALA A 80 -8.49 -25.19 -4.89
C ALA A 80 -9.47 -25.99 -4.00
N ARG A 81 -9.81 -25.46 -2.82
CA ARG A 81 -10.70 -26.12 -1.85
C ARG A 81 -12.19 -25.82 -2.05
N CYS A 82 -12.52 -24.61 -2.50
CA CYS A 82 -13.89 -24.09 -2.46
C CYS A 82 -14.44 -23.70 -3.84
N GLY A 83 -13.61 -23.73 -4.90
CA GLY A 83 -13.96 -23.33 -6.26
C GLY A 83 -14.11 -21.81 -6.47
N ARG A 84 -14.65 -21.09 -5.48
CA ARG A 84 -14.82 -19.62 -5.48
C ARG A 84 -14.29 -19.02 -4.20
N VAL A 85 -13.70 -17.83 -4.30
CA VAL A 85 -13.16 -17.06 -3.18
C VAL A 85 -13.61 -15.60 -3.34
N VAL A 86 -13.90 -14.96 -2.22
CA VAL A 86 -14.12 -13.51 -2.15
C VAL A 86 -12.97 -12.92 -1.34
N LEU A 87 -12.27 -11.94 -1.92
CA LEU A 87 -11.23 -11.17 -1.24
C LEU A 87 -11.84 -9.85 -0.76
N TYR A 88 -11.73 -9.59 0.53
CA TYR A 88 -12.09 -8.30 1.12
C TYR A 88 -10.80 -7.56 1.49
N GLU A 89 -10.61 -6.39 0.91
CA GLU A 89 -9.52 -5.47 1.25
C GLU A 89 -10.09 -4.37 2.17
N ALA A 90 -9.72 -4.39 3.44
CA ALA A 90 -10.33 -3.54 4.47
C ALA A 90 -9.40 -2.39 4.87
N HIS A 91 -9.92 -1.17 4.76
CA HIS A 91 -9.18 0.06 5.08
C HIS A 91 -10.03 1.03 5.90
N SER A 92 -9.36 1.94 6.58
CA SER A 92 -9.98 3.14 7.13
C SER A 92 -9.15 4.35 6.74
N ILE A 93 -9.81 5.49 6.66
CA ILE A 93 -9.20 6.80 6.40
C ILE A 93 -9.94 7.86 7.20
N ARG A 94 -9.28 8.98 7.49
CA ARG A 94 -9.95 10.15 8.08
C ARG A 94 -11.13 10.57 7.19
N SER A 95 -12.24 10.98 7.78
CA SER A 95 -13.43 11.40 7.03
C SER A 95 -13.18 12.61 6.13
N ARG A 96 -12.14 13.41 6.44
CA ARG A 96 -11.72 14.56 5.63
C ARG A 96 -10.23 14.49 5.31
N VAL A 97 -9.91 14.40 4.02
CA VAL A 97 -8.53 14.49 3.49
C VAL A 97 -8.57 15.36 2.22
N PRO A 98 -8.61 16.70 2.36
CA PRO A 98 -8.91 17.61 1.25
C PRO A 98 -7.96 17.54 0.05
N ARG A 99 -6.71 17.12 0.29
CA ARG A 99 -5.71 16.94 -0.77
C ARG A 99 -6.04 15.75 -1.68
N LEU A 100 -6.71 14.72 -1.16
CA LEU A 100 -7.03 13.50 -1.91
C LEU A 100 -8.47 13.47 -2.40
N PHE A 101 -9.40 14.03 -1.62
CA PHE A 101 -10.84 13.96 -1.89
C PHE A 101 -11.52 15.31 -1.65
N CYS A 102 -12.51 15.63 -2.48
CA CYS A 102 -13.40 16.76 -2.23
C CYS A 102 -14.53 16.33 -1.27
N GLY A 103 -14.78 17.10 -0.22
CA GLY A 103 -15.86 16.84 0.73
C GLY A 103 -15.50 15.87 1.86
N GLU A 104 -16.52 15.18 2.38
CA GLU A 104 -16.42 14.20 3.47
C GLU A 104 -16.75 12.80 2.93
N LEU A 105 -16.02 11.79 3.40
CA LEU A 105 -16.15 10.37 2.99
C LEU A 105 -17.13 9.59 3.86
#